data_AF-A0A1H4J189-F1
#
_entry.id   AF-A0A1H4J189-F1
#
_cell.length_a   1.000
_cell.length_b   1.000
_cell.length_c   1.000
_cell.angle_alpha   90.00
_cell.angle_beta   90.00
_cell.angle_gamma   90.00
#
_symmetry.space_group_name_H-M   'P 1'
#
loop_
_entity.id
_entity.type
_entity.pdbx_description
1 polymer ?
#
loop_
_entity_poly.entity_id
_entity_poly.type
_entity_poly.pdbx_seq_one_letter_code
_entity_poly.pdbx_strand_id
1 'polypeptide(L)'
;MKKILALILVIIALIAGLYYAFIYFIPYSEGVRSGELIKISYKGIAIKTWEGQISQGISGAQIFSFSIEDKEKEVIDNLQKYQGRYVKVHYKERFGTFFWLGDTKYFVTKVEEEQSPHFRGGTIEKNEE
;
A
#
# COMPACT_ATOMS: atom_id res chain seq x y z
N MET A 1 -1.82 -24.38 -39.73
CA MET A 1 -2.69 -23.41 -39.02
C MET A 1 -2.66 -23.57 -37.50
N LYS A 2 -3.01 -24.73 -36.91
CA LYS A 2 -2.98 -24.94 -35.44
C LYS A 2 -1.61 -24.68 -34.77
N LYS A 3 -0.51 -25.07 -35.43
CA LYS A 3 0.87 -24.82 -34.96
C LYS A 3 1.24 -23.33 -34.91
N ILE A 4 0.76 -22.54 -35.89
CA ILE A 4 0.98 -21.09 -35.95
C ILE A 4 0.15 -20.39 -34.88
N LEU A 5 -1.11 -20.80 -34.70
CA LEU A 5 -1.96 -20.28 -33.63
C LEU A 5 -1.37 -20.57 -32.24
N ALA A 6 -0.86 -21.79 -32.01
CA ALA A 6 -0.19 -22.15 -30.77
C ALA A 6 1.07 -21.30 -30.54
N LEU A 7 1.89 -21.09 -31.58
CA LEU A 7 3.09 -20.24 -31.49
C LEU A 7 2.72 -18.79 -31.13
N ILE A 8 1.69 -18.23 -31.76
CA ILE A 8 1.20 -16.88 -31.46
C ILE A 8 0.75 -16.77 -30.01
N LEU A 9 -0.03 -17.74 -29.51
CA LEU A 9 -0.49 -17.75 -28.12
C LEU A 9 0.68 -17.83 -27.13
N VAL A 10 1.70 -18.63 -27.42
CA VAL A 10 2.91 -18.72 -26.60
C VAL A 10 3.64 -17.38 -26.57
N ILE A 11 3.80 -16.70 -27.72
CA ILE A 11 4.46 -15.39 -27.79
C ILE A 11 3.67 -14.35 -26.98
N ILE A 12 2.34 -14.32 -27.12
CA ILE A 12 1.48 -13.40 -26.36
C ILE A 12 1.62 -13.65 -24.86
N ALA A 13 1.58 -14.92 -24.42
CA ALA A 13 1.75 -15.28 -23.03
C ALA A 13 3.13 -14.86 -22.49
N LEU A 14 4.18 -15.00 -23.31
CA LEU A 14 5.54 -14.61 -22.93
C LEU A 14 5.66 -13.08 -22.78
N ILE A 15 5.10 -12.30 -23.72
CA ILE A 15 5.06 -10.84 -23.63
C ILE A 15 4.26 -10.39 -22.41
N ALA A 16 3.10 -10.99 -22.17
CA ALA A 16 2.27 -10.68 -20.99
C ALA A 16 3.00 -11.02 -19.69
N GLY A 17 3.72 -12.15 -19.65
CA GLY A 17 4.54 -12.55 -18.50
C GLY A 17 5.69 -11.58 -18.22
N LEU A 18 6.40 -11.14 -19.27
CA LEU A 18 7.46 -10.12 -19.15
C LEU A 18 6.91 -8.78 -18.67
N TYR A 19 5.76 -8.35 -19.21
CA TYR A 19 5.10 -7.12 -18.79
C TYR A 19 4.65 -7.17 -17.32
N TYR A 20 4.04 -8.29 -16.90
CA TYR A 20 3.68 -8.52 -15.51
C TYR A 20 4.91 -8.49 -14.59
N ALA A 21 5.99 -9.18 -14.97
CA ALA A 21 7.23 -9.20 -14.19
C ALA A 21 7.83 -7.79 -14.06
N PHE A 22 7.84 -7.00 -15.13
CA PHE A 22 8.29 -5.61 -15.11
C PHE A 22 7.51 -4.79 -14.08
N ILE A 23 6.18 -4.84 -14.10
CA ILE A 23 5.33 -4.12 -13.14
C ILE A 23 5.52 -4.61 -11.71
N TYR A 24 5.63 -5.92 -11.51
CA TYR A 24 5.65 -6.50 -10.18
C TYR A 24 6.98 -6.29 -9.45
N PHE A 25 8.10 -6.46 -10.15
CA PHE A 25 9.45 -6.49 -9.58
C PHE A 25 10.21 -5.17 -9.66
N ILE A 26 9.88 -4.27 -10.60
CA ILE A 26 10.59 -3.00 -10.77
C ILE A 26 9.75 -1.87 -10.14
N PRO A 27 10.12 -1.37 -8.96
CA PRO A 27 9.47 -0.19 -8.40
C PRO A 27 9.81 1.05 -9.24
N TYR A 28 8.80 1.88 -9.50
CA TYR A 28 8.97 3.19 -10.10
C TYR A 28 9.56 4.20 -9.11
N SER A 29 9.08 4.16 -7.86
CA SER A 29 9.56 5.03 -6.79
C SER A 29 9.43 4.34 -5.44
N GLU A 30 10.17 4.83 -4.44
CA GLU A 30 10.00 4.48 -3.04
C GLU A 30 9.80 5.76 -2.24
N GLY A 31 8.94 5.70 -1.23
CA GLY A 31 8.60 6.91 -0.49
C GLY A 31 7.97 6.63 0.86
N VAL A 32 7.74 7.72 1.58
CA VAL A 32 7.08 7.74 2.88
C VAL A 32 5.94 8.73 2.89
N ARG A 33 4.86 8.39 3.59
CA ARG A 33 3.76 9.31 3.88
C ARG A 33 3.31 9.13 5.31
N SER A 34 3.04 10.24 5.98
CA SER A 34 2.44 10.26 7.31
C SER A 34 1.01 10.79 7.24
N GLY A 35 0.16 10.27 8.12
CA GLY A 35 -1.24 10.64 8.23
C GLY A 35 -2.00 9.81 9.27
N GLU A 36 -3.22 10.21 9.57
CA GLU A 36 -4.12 9.42 10.41
C GLU A 36 -4.63 8.21 9.65
N LEU A 37 -4.45 7.00 10.19
CA LEU A 37 -4.98 5.78 9.59
C LEU A 37 -6.49 5.73 9.79
N ILE A 38 -7.22 6.06 8.71
CA ILE A 38 -8.68 6.17 8.73
C ILE A 38 -9.36 4.86 8.29
N LYS A 39 -8.67 4.02 7.53
CA LYS A 39 -9.24 2.77 7.02
C LYS A 39 -8.17 1.72 6.78
N ILE A 40 -8.51 0.49 7.16
CA ILE A 40 -7.90 -0.74 6.67
C ILE A 40 -9.03 -1.71 6.35
N SER A 41 -9.01 -2.33 5.18
CA SER A 41 -10.07 -3.22 4.73
C SER A 41 -9.54 -4.35 3.87
N TYR A 42 -10.07 -5.56 4.09
CA TYR A 42 -9.83 -6.71 3.24
C TYR A 42 -11.04 -6.90 2.31
N LYS A 43 -10.90 -6.53 1.04
CA LYS A 43 -12.03 -6.41 0.09
C LYS A 43 -11.68 -6.97 -1.28
N GLY A 44 -12.70 -7.32 -2.05
CA GLY A 44 -12.59 -7.91 -3.38
C GLY A 44 -13.69 -8.95 -3.62
N ILE A 45 -13.91 -9.30 -4.88
CA ILE A 45 -14.97 -10.23 -5.29
C ILE A 45 -14.40 -11.66 -5.43
N ALA A 46 -13.54 -11.87 -6.42
CA ALA A 46 -12.91 -13.16 -6.67
C ALA A 46 -11.59 -13.32 -5.91
N ILE A 47 -10.79 -12.25 -5.87
CA ILE A 47 -9.53 -12.18 -5.13
C ILE A 47 -9.65 -10.99 -4.20
N LYS A 48 -9.39 -11.22 -2.91
CA LYS A 48 -9.43 -10.18 -1.89
C LYS A 48 -8.02 -9.64 -1.68
N THR A 49 -7.93 -8.33 -1.49
CA THR A 49 -6.69 -7.62 -1.23
C THR A 49 -6.85 -6.73 0.00
N TRP A 50 -5.73 -6.43 0.66
CA TRP A 50 -5.69 -5.50 1.77
C TRP A 50 -5.48 -4.08 1.26
N GLU A 51 -6.40 -3.20 1.63
CA GLU A 51 -6.43 -1.82 1.18
C GLU A 51 -6.54 -0.87 2.37
N GLY A 52 -5.62 0.08 2.46
CA GLY A 52 -5.53 1.06 3.52
C GLY A 52 -5.70 2.50 3.02
N GLN A 53 -6.06 3.39 3.93
CA GLN A 53 -6.14 4.83 3.67
C GLN A 53 -5.63 5.61 4.87
N ILE A 54 -4.76 6.58 4.62
CA ILE A 54 -4.39 7.61 5.61
C ILE A 54 -4.93 8.98 5.19
N SER A 55 -5.25 9.81 6.17
CA SER A 55 -5.55 11.22 5.97
C SER A 55 -4.35 12.10 6.32
N GLN A 56 -3.92 12.94 5.38
CA GLN A 56 -2.74 13.79 5.50
C GLN A 56 -3.07 15.28 5.76
N GLY A 57 -4.35 15.64 5.85
CA GLY A 57 -4.80 17.03 5.93
C GLY A 57 -5.85 17.27 7.00
N ILE A 58 -6.13 18.54 7.27
CA ILE A 58 -7.14 18.95 8.25
C ILE A 58 -8.49 18.38 7.82
N SER A 59 -9.16 17.66 8.73
CA SER A 59 -10.51 17.11 8.53
C SER A 59 -10.67 16.11 7.38
N GLY A 60 -9.65 15.31 7.02
CA GLY A 60 -9.84 14.27 6.01
C GLY A 60 -9.52 14.69 4.57
N ALA A 61 -9.17 15.96 4.32
CA ALA A 61 -9.20 16.55 2.97
C ALA A 61 -8.26 15.91 1.94
N GLN A 62 -7.14 15.33 2.39
CA GLN A 62 -6.17 14.65 1.52
C GLN A 62 -6.04 13.19 1.94
N ILE A 63 -6.65 12.29 1.16
CA ILE A 63 -6.60 10.86 1.39
C ILE A 63 -5.50 10.25 0.53
N PHE A 64 -4.59 9.52 1.17
CA PHE A 64 -3.67 8.62 0.49
C PHE A 64 -4.14 7.19 0.65
N SER A 65 -4.56 6.60 -0.46
CA SER A 65 -4.93 5.19 -0.56
C SER A 65 -3.74 4.35 -0.97
N PHE A 66 -3.60 3.19 -0.36
CA PHE A 66 -2.52 2.24 -0.62
C PHE A 66 -3.00 0.80 -0.49
N SER A 67 -2.25 -0.11 -1.10
CA SER A 67 -2.49 -1.55 -1.07
C SER A 67 -1.39 -2.25 -0.26
N ILE A 68 -1.66 -3.44 0.25
CA ILE A 68 -0.70 -4.25 1.00
C ILE A 68 -0.65 -5.65 0.38
N GLU A 69 0.55 -6.16 0.13
CA GLU A 69 0.70 -7.53 -0.37
C GLU A 69 0.40 -8.53 0.77
N ASP A 70 -0.32 -9.62 0.49
CA ASP A 70 -0.74 -10.60 1.50
C ASP A 70 0.41 -11.22 2.30
N LYS A 71 1.63 -11.21 1.74
CA LYS A 71 2.85 -11.71 2.40
C LYS A 71 3.35 -10.79 3.53
N GLU A 72 2.97 -9.51 3.52
CA GLU A 72 3.39 -8.51 4.50
C GLU A 72 2.54 -8.60 5.79
N LYS A 73 2.57 -9.77 6.45
CA LYS A 73 1.71 -10.06 7.61
C LYS A 73 1.92 -9.08 8.76
N GLU A 74 3.16 -8.70 9.02
CA GLU A 74 3.51 -7.73 10.05
C GLU A 74 2.91 -6.34 9.77
N VAL A 75 2.96 -5.89 8.50
CA VAL A 75 2.35 -4.61 8.09
C VAL A 75 0.84 -4.66 8.31
N ILE A 76 0.20 -5.75 7.90
CA ILE A 76 -1.25 -5.94 8.04
C ILE A 76 -1.67 -5.93 9.53
N ASP A 77 -0.94 -6.62 10.39
CA ASP A 77 -1.22 -6.68 11.83
C ASP A 77 -1.02 -5.30 12.49
N ASN A 78 0.09 -4.64 12.19
CA ASN A 78 0.39 -3.31 12.70
C ASN A 78 -0.66 -2.28 12.23
N LEU A 79 -1.09 -2.32 10.97
CA LEU A 79 -2.16 -1.42 10.47
C LEU A 79 -3.49 -1.66 11.20
N GLN A 80 -3.84 -2.91 11.48
CA GLN A 80 -5.05 -3.20 12.27
C GLN A 80 -4.93 -2.66 13.69
N LYS A 81 -3.77 -2.84 14.33
CA LYS A 81 -3.48 -2.33 15.67
C LYS A 81 -3.47 -0.80 15.76
N TYR A 82 -2.97 -0.13 14.73
CA TYR A 82 -2.84 1.33 14.67
C TYR A 82 -4.04 2.03 14.03
N GLN A 83 -5.16 1.33 13.83
CA GLN A 83 -6.37 1.93 13.27
C GLN A 83 -6.85 3.13 14.12
N GLY A 84 -7.11 4.25 13.47
CA GLY A 84 -7.45 5.53 14.11
C GLY A 84 -6.27 6.28 14.71
N ARG A 85 -5.03 5.78 14.56
CA ARG A 85 -3.81 6.45 15.05
C ARG A 85 -3.07 7.14 13.92
N TYR A 86 -2.19 8.05 14.29
CA TYR A 86 -1.29 8.68 13.33
C TYR A 86 -0.11 7.74 13.04
N VAL A 87 0.14 7.48 11.76
CA VAL A 87 1.13 6.51 11.31
C VAL A 87 1.97 7.08 10.19
N LYS A 88 3.18 6.54 10.05
CA LYS A 88 4.07 6.71 8.91
C LYS A 88 4.11 5.40 8.14
N VAL A 89 3.75 5.45 6.86
CA VAL A 89 3.83 4.30 5.96
C VAL A 89 4.97 4.48 4.97
N HIS A 90 5.76 3.41 4.79
CA HIS A 90 6.73 3.29 3.72
C HIS A 90 6.10 2.49 2.60
N TYR A 91 6.24 2.96 1.36
CA TYR A 91 5.66 2.30 0.21
C TYR A 91 6.62 2.24 -0.97
N LYS A 92 6.41 1.22 -1.79
CA LYS A 92 6.94 1.14 -3.16
C LYS A 92 5.82 1.50 -4.14
N GLU A 93 6.07 2.44 -5.04
CA GLU A 93 5.20 2.74 -6.16
C GLU A 93 5.59 1.85 -7.33
N ARG A 94 4.63 1.15 -7.92
CA ARG A 94 4.81 0.41 -9.17
C ARG A 94 4.33 1.23 -10.36
N PHE A 95 4.75 0.86 -11.56
CA PHE A 95 4.26 1.47 -12.81
C PHE A 95 2.75 1.25 -13.03
N GLY A 96 2.21 0.19 -12.43
CA GLY A 96 0.79 -0.15 -12.46
C GLY A 96 0.45 -1.18 -11.40
N THR A 97 -0.80 -1.61 -11.39
CA THR A 97 -1.27 -2.72 -10.55
C THR A 97 -2.24 -3.59 -11.34
N PHE A 98 -2.56 -4.75 -10.77
CA PHE A 98 -3.57 -5.67 -11.30
C PHE A 98 -4.62 -5.88 -10.21
N PHE A 99 -5.87 -6.18 -10.61
CA PHE A 99 -7.00 -6.32 -9.68
C PHE A 99 -6.81 -7.41 -8.62
N TRP A 100 -5.87 -8.34 -8.82
CA TRP A 100 -5.53 -9.39 -7.87
C TRP A 100 -4.33 -9.08 -6.98
N LEU A 101 -3.64 -7.96 -7.24
CA LEU A 101 -2.52 -7.49 -6.41
C LEU A 101 -2.97 -6.40 -5.44
N GLY A 102 -3.79 -5.46 -5.91
CA GLY A 102 -4.31 -4.37 -5.09
C GLY A 102 -4.95 -3.27 -5.93
N ASP A 103 -5.73 -2.42 -5.28
CA ASP A 103 -6.48 -1.33 -5.93
C ASP A 103 -5.57 -0.17 -6.37
N THR A 104 -4.38 -0.06 -5.80
CA THR A 104 -3.48 1.08 -6.02
C THR A 104 -2.11 0.63 -6.52
N LYS A 105 -1.36 1.58 -7.08
CA LYS A 105 0.05 1.37 -7.44
C LYS A 105 1.01 1.53 -6.24
N TYR A 106 0.50 1.90 -5.08
CA TYR A 106 1.29 2.18 -3.88
C TYR A 106 1.19 1.01 -2.92
N PHE A 107 2.25 0.21 -2.83
CA PHE A 107 2.29 -0.97 -1.98
C PHE A 107 3.07 -0.66 -0.70
N VAL A 108 2.39 -0.65 0.44
CA VAL A 108 3.03 -0.40 1.73
C VAL A 108 3.84 -1.62 2.16
N THR A 109 5.08 -1.37 2.56
CA THR A 109 6.06 -2.38 2.99
C THR A 109 6.45 -2.25 4.45
N LYS A 110 6.16 -1.10 5.08
CA LYS A 110 6.39 -0.87 6.51
C LYS A 110 5.43 0.17 7.05
N VAL A 111 5.02 0.01 8.31
CA VAL A 111 4.24 1.00 9.05
C VAL A 111 4.85 1.23 10.43
N GLU A 112 4.88 2.48 10.85
CA GLU A 112 5.34 2.92 12.17
C GLU A 112 4.26 3.82 12.79
N GLU A 113 3.99 3.65 14.08
CA GLU A 113 3.19 4.61 14.83
C GLU A 113 4.00 5.90 15.03
N GLU A 114 3.40 7.05 14.76
CA GLU A 114 4.06 8.36 14.89
C GLU A 114 3.15 9.31 15.67
N GLN A 115 3.72 10.24 16.44
CA GLN A 115 2.91 11.25 17.11
C GLN A 115 2.39 12.25 16.08
N SER A 116 1.08 12.51 16.12
CA SER A 116 0.47 13.50 15.24
C SER A 116 1.07 14.89 15.51
N PRO A 117 1.47 15.63 14.46
CA PRO A 117 1.99 17.00 14.60
C PRO A 117 1.02 17.94 15.30
N HIS A 118 -0.29 17.65 15.25
CA HIS A 118 -1.33 18.48 15.86
C HIS A 118 -1.34 18.44 17.39
N PHE A 119 -0.74 17.42 18.01
CA PHE A 119 -0.71 17.27 19.48
C PHE A 119 0.66 17.58 20.11
N ARG A 120 1.64 18.05 19.33
CA ARG A 120 3.00 18.37 19.81
C ARG A 120 3.09 19.53 20.81
N GLY A 121 2.01 20.25 21.08
CA GLY A 121 1.99 21.40 22.00
C GLY A 121 1.71 21.09 23.47
N GLY A 122 1.61 19.82 23.88
CA GLY A 122 1.07 19.43 25.20
C GLY A 122 2.00 18.64 26.12
N THR A 123 3.28 18.45 25.80
CA THR A 123 4.21 17.81 26.75
C THR A 123 4.67 18.87 27.74
N ILE A 124 3.92 19.07 28.82
CA ILE A 124 4.45 19.70 30.03
C ILE A 124 5.61 18.81 30.47
N GLU A 125 6.84 19.36 30.43
CA GLU A 125 7.98 18.80 31.12
C GLU A 125 7.60 18.62 32.59
N LYS A 126 7.25 17.39 32.96
CA LYS A 126 7.16 17.02 34.37
C LYS A 126 8.61 16.81 34.82
N ASN A 127 9.30 17.91 35.08
CA ASN A 127 10.55 17.90 35.83
C ASN A 127 10.18 17.45 37.24
N GLU A 128 10.51 16.21 37.56
CA GLU A 128 10.47 15.68 38.92
C GLU A 128 11.63 16.30 39.70
N GLU A 129 11.31 17.21 40.64
CA GLU A 129 12.11 17.49 41.83
C GLU A 129 11.74 16.52 42.96
#